data_AF-A0A402BDL2-F1
#
_entry.id   AF-A0A402BDL2-F1
#
_cell.length_a   1.000
_cell.length_b   1.000
_cell.length_c   1.000
_cell.angle_alpha   90.00
_cell.angle_beta   90.00
_cell.angle_gamma   90.00
#
_symmetry.space_group_name_H-M   'P 1'
#
loop_
_entity.id
_entity.type
_entity.pdbx_description
1 polymer ?
#
loop_
_entity_poly.entity_id
_entity_poly.type
_entity_poly.pdbx_seq_one_letter_code
_entity_poly.pdbx_strand_id
1 'polypeptide(L)'
;MHHLLAAHHFPEAAQLLEHFCEQLMKSGKTATLLRWLQALPEEYIQSRPYLSLYYTGALVSTEQFDEAERHLRDAERAIEAVKQQETAISTTHRARQFSAQTQHLLDALAVTRASLAGFRGDVAQAIELSHQARSHFRKTDAYLESVLSVSLGMAYLRTGDLARAAEAFRAAEVMGDTAHHFHLSLASASTQAYLLMEQGHLHQAAEHYRQLLRLATEEGQQPAALSSAYLGLGELHYDWNELDLAEHSLRRGLHGAQHWEPMTTLVRGSLFLTRIYVAHGKTTEAFNDLHVLEKQIFHQHLPRFLPYLGAIRAVIFLAEEKMEQAARWAQESHLQVDDELNLLYEFPYLILAQVLARTGRPDDATLLLARLLTHAEAEGRMRSVIDILVCQASVFQSQGEDIHAQQALLRAVVLAAPEGWLRVFIDQGEPIRTLLCTIRAQHANDPSVFPQVSPFVNTLLTLIERERPDRFSPQPSAPHPKSTTSPVFLTTREREVLHLVALGLSNQHIAHELVVAVSTVKWHLKQISTKLAVHNRIQMIARARDIHLL
;
A
#
# COMPACT_ATOMS: atom_id res chain seq x y z
N MET A 1 -20.07 16.20 17.84
CA MET A 1 -18.61 16.41 17.84
C MET A 1 -18.18 17.63 17.03
N HIS A 2 -18.42 17.69 15.71
CA HIS A 2 -18.00 18.81 14.87
C HIS A 2 -18.43 20.20 15.38
N HIS A 3 -19.67 20.33 15.87
CA HIS A 3 -20.15 21.60 16.44
C HIS A 3 -19.40 22.01 17.71
N LEU A 4 -19.00 21.07 18.58
CA LEU A 4 -18.27 21.38 19.81
C LEU A 4 -16.84 21.84 19.52
N LEU A 5 -16.17 21.18 18.59
CA LEU A 5 -14.83 21.57 18.14
C LEU A 5 -14.83 22.94 17.45
N ALA A 6 -15.80 23.18 16.56
CA ALA A 6 -15.93 24.46 15.86
C ALA A 6 -16.30 25.62 16.81
N ALA A 7 -17.03 25.33 17.90
CA ALA A 7 -17.38 26.31 18.93
C ALA A 7 -16.30 26.44 20.03
N HIS A 8 -15.16 25.74 19.93
CA HIS A 8 -14.10 25.72 20.94
C HIS A 8 -14.56 25.26 22.34
N HIS A 9 -15.62 24.44 22.42
CA HIS A 9 -16.08 23.80 23.66
C HIS A 9 -15.26 22.54 23.95
N PHE A 10 -13.96 22.73 24.21
CA PHE A 10 -12.99 21.65 24.34
C PHE A 10 -13.21 20.71 25.53
N PRO A 11 -13.62 21.18 26.74
CA PRO A 11 -13.90 20.28 27.86
C PRO A 11 -15.03 19.28 27.56
N GLU A 12 -16.13 19.76 26.99
CA GLU A 12 -17.29 18.94 26.64
C GLU A 12 -16.97 18.01 25.46
N ALA A 13 -16.17 18.50 24.50
CA ALA A 13 -15.68 17.69 23.39
C ALA A 13 -14.79 16.53 23.87
N ALA A 14 -13.88 16.78 24.82
CA ALA A 14 -13.01 15.76 25.41
C ALA A 14 -13.80 14.71 26.19
N GLN A 15 -14.77 15.13 27.00
CA GLN A 15 -15.64 14.21 27.75
C GLN A 15 -16.51 13.35 26.82
N LEU A 16 -17.04 13.94 25.74
CA LEU A 16 -17.80 13.19 24.75
C LEU A 16 -16.92 12.18 24.01
N LEU A 17 -15.71 12.58 23.63
CA LEU A 17 -14.75 11.69 22.98
C LEU A 17 -14.41 10.48 23.85
N GLU A 18 -14.11 10.67 25.15
CA GLU A 18 -13.78 9.57 26.07
C GLU A 18 -14.84 8.47 26.06
N HIS A 19 -16.11 8.84 25.93
CA HIS A 19 -17.21 7.88 25.89
C HIS A 19 -17.27 7.07 24.59
N PHE A 20 -16.80 7.63 23.47
CA PHE A 20 -16.93 7.03 22.14
C PHE A 20 -15.61 6.52 21.54
N CYS A 21 -14.44 6.84 22.11
CA CYS A 21 -13.13 6.45 21.57
C CYS A 21 -13.03 4.94 21.28
N GLU A 22 -13.43 4.11 22.25
CA GLU A 22 -13.39 2.65 22.11
C GLU A 22 -14.32 2.16 21.01
N GLN A 23 -15.57 2.66 20.96
CA GLN A 23 -16.53 2.27 19.92
C GLN A 23 -16.07 2.73 18.53
N LEU A 24 -15.47 3.92 18.43
CA LEU A 24 -14.91 4.42 17.17
C LEU A 24 -13.78 3.52 16.71
N MET A 25 -12.84 3.13 17.59
CA MET A 25 -11.79 2.17 17.25
C MET A 25 -12.35 0.81 16.83
N LYS A 26 -13.31 0.26 17.60
CA LYS A 26 -13.95 -1.04 17.31
C LYS A 26 -14.74 -1.06 16.00
N SER A 27 -15.39 0.05 15.66
CA SER A 27 -16.12 0.21 14.39
C SER A 27 -15.21 0.58 13.21
N GLY A 28 -13.89 0.53 13.42
CA GLY A 28 -12.90 0.89 12.42
C GLY A 28 -12.78 2.39 12.17
N LYS A 29 -13.53 3.27 12.87
CA LYS A 29 -13.59 4.73 12.70
C LYS A 29 -12.35 5.51 13.20
N THR A 30 -11.17 4.91 13.12
CA THR A 30 -9.86 5.43 13.55
C THR A 30 -9.49 6.80 12.94
N ALA A 31 -9.61 7.03 11.63
CA ALA A 31 -9.27 8.34 11.06
C ALA A 31 -10.18 9.48 11.53
N THR A 32 -11.46 9.18 11.77
CA THR A 32 -12.40 10.16 12.34
C THR A 32 -12.00 10.48 13.78
N LEU A 33 -11.65 9.45 14.56
CA LEU A 33 -11.13 9.61 15.91
C LEU A 33 -9.84 10.44 15.92
N LEU A 34 -8.87 10.11 15.05
CA LEU A 34 -7.60 10.80 14.93
C LEU A 34 -7.80 12.30 14.63
N ARG A 35 -8.63 12.63 13.63
CA ARG A 35 -8.97 14.02 13.28
C ARG A 35 -9.60 14.77 14.45
N TRP A 36 -10.46 14.11 15.23
CA TRP A 36 -11.09 14.75 16.38
C TRP A 36 -10.12 14.94 17.55
N LEU A 37 -9.21 14.00 17.77
CA LEU A 37 -8.16 14.11 18.79
C LEU A 37 -7.14 15.20 18.43
N GLN A 38 -6.69 15.27 17.18
CA GLN A 38 -5.79 16.32 16.68
C GLN A 38 -6.39 17.73 16.77
N ALA A 39 -7.71 17.84 16.76
CA ALA A 39 -8.41 19.12 16.91
C ALA A 39 -8.56 19.56 18.37
N LEU A 40 -8.28 18.70 19.35
CA LEU A 40 -8.29 19.05 20.76
C LEU A 40 -6.94 19.65 21.19
N PRO A 41 -6.93 20.66 22.08
CA PRO A 41 -5.70 21.11 22.72
C PRO A 41 -5.06 20.00 23.56
N GLU A 42 -3.73 19.92 23.52
CA GLU A 42 -2.94 18.82 24.08
C GLU A 42 -3.15 18.63 25.59
N GLU A 43 -3.42 19.72 26.32
CA GLU A 43 -3.72 19.71 27.76
C GLU A 43 -4.93 18.83 28.14
N TYR A 44 -5.97 18.78 27.29
CA TYR A 44 -7.16 17.98 27.53
C TYR A 44 -6.93 16.50 27.25
N ILE A 45 -5.94 16.18 26.40
CA ILE A 45 -5.57 14.81 26.09
C ILE A 45 -4.65 14.27 27.17
N GLN A 46 -3.59 15.01 27.53
CA GLN A 46 -2.58 14.58 28.50
C GLN A 46 -3.13 14.36 29.91
N SER A 47 -4.16 15.12 30.29
CA SER A 47 -4.82 14.98 31.59
C SER A 47 -5.80 13.80 31.67
N ARG A 48 -6.09 13.15 30.54
CA ARG A 48 -7.14 12.13 30.39
C ARG A 48 -6.55 10.81 29.89
N PRO A 49 -6.41 9.78 30.76
CA PRO A 49 -5.73 8.54 30.39
C PRO A 49 -6.41 7.79 29.25
N TYR A 50 -7.75 7.82 29.19
CA TYR A 50 -8.52 7.22 28.09
C TYR A 50 -8.19 7.89 26.75
N LEU A 51 -8.22 9.22 26.67
CA LEU A 51 -7.91 9.92 25.43
C LEU A 51 -6.48 9.68 24.97
N SER A 52 -5.50 9.80 25.86
CA SER A 52 -4.08 9.56 25.52
C SER A 52 -3.85 8.12 25.01
N LEU A 53 -4.49 7.14 25.64
CA LEU A 53 -4.34 5.73 25.26
C LEU A 53 -4.98 5.42 23.89
N TYR A 54 -6.22 5.85 23.66
CA TYR A 54 -6.88 5.63 22.37
C TYR A 54 -6.29 6.49 21.25
N TYR A 55 -5.71 7.65 21.56
CA TYR A 55 -4.94 8.43 20.59
C TYR A 55 -3.69 7.67 20.16
N THR A 56 -2.96 7.09 21.12
CA THR A 56 -1.82 6.22 20.83
C THR A 56 -2.25 5.05 19.92
N GLY A 57 -3.33 4.35 20.26
CA GLY A 57 -3.85 3.24 19.45
C GLY A 57 -4.18 3.68 18.02
N ALA A 58 -4.82 4.83 17.86
CA ALA A 58 -5.14 5.38 16.53
C ALA A 58 -3.87 5.71 15.72
N LEU A 59 -2.88 6.34 16.37
CA LEU A 59 -1.60 6.67 15.74
C LEU A 59 -0.84 5.40 15.30
N VAL A 60 -0.81 4.35 16.14
CA VAL A 60 -0.23 3.03 15.79
C VAL A 60 -0.91 2.43 14.57
N SER A 61 -2.24 2.38 14.53
CA SER A 61 -2.99 1.87 13.38
C SER A 61 -2.75 2.66 12.10
N THR A 62 -2.49 3.97 12.21
CA THR A 62 -2.13 4.84 11.07
C THR A 62 -0.64 5.00 10.86
N GLU A 63 0.18 4.10 11.44
CA GLU A 63 1.61 4.00 11.17
C GLU A 63 2.48 5.20 11.63
N GLN A 64 1.93 6.10 12.47
CA GLN A 64 2.57 7.30 13.03
C GLN A 64 3.27 7.01 14.37
N PHE A 65 4.32 6.18 14.34
CA PHE A 65 4.92 5.58 15.55
C PHE A 65 5.60 6.57 16.50
N ASP A 66 6.28 7.60 15.98
CA ASP A 66 7.01 8.55 16.83
C ASP A 66 6.04 9.41 17.67
N GLU A 67 4.94 9.85 17.05
CA GLU A 67 3.86 10.56 17.75
C GLU A 67 3.11 9.61 18.70
N ALA A 68 2.89 8.37 18.29
CA ALA A 68 2.29 7.35 19.15
C ALA A 68 3.11 7.14 20.44
N GLU A 69 4.44 7.04 20.34
CA GLU A 69 5.27 6.84 21.53
C GLU A 69 5.23 8.01 22.50
N ARG A 70 5.12 9.24 21.98
CA ARG A 70 4.92 10.43 22.82
C ARG A 70 3.62 10.35 23.62
N HIS A 71 2.50 10.05 22.95
CA HIS A 71 1.20 9.93 23.62
C HIS A 71 1.09 8.69 24.52
N LEU A 72 1.86 7.63 24.23
CA LEU A 72 1.97 6.48 25.11
C LEU A 72 2.58 6.87 26.46
N ARG A 73 3.65 7.67 26.45
CA ARG A 73 4.27 8.20 27.68
C ARG A 73 3.32 9.13 28.45
N ASP A 74 2.47 9.88 27.75
CA ASP A 74 1.42 10.69 28.38
C ASP A 74 0.37 9.81 29.07
N ALA A 75 -0.10 8.77 28.39
CA ALA A 75 -1.02 7.79 28.95
C ALA A 75 -0.43 7.10 30.20
N GLU A 76 0.84 6.70 30.16
CA GLU A 76 1.55 6.10 31.29
C GLU A 76 1.57 7.01 32.52
N ARG A 77 1.90 8.29 32.33
CA ARG A 77 1.91 9.28 33.42
C ARG A 77 0.51 9.48 34.01
N ALA A 78 -0.50 9.61 33.16
CA ALA A 78 -1.89 9.79 33.58
C ALA A 78 -2.42 8.55 34.34
N ILE A 79 -2.15 7.33 33.84
CA ILE A 79 -2.55 6.07 34.49
C ILE A 79 -1.84 5.90 35.83
N GLU A 80 -0.55 6.24 35.93
CA GLU A 80 0.19 6.17 37.19
C GLU A 80 -0.38 7.14 38.23
N ALA A 81 -0.79 8.35 37.83
CA ALA A 81 -1.49 9.27 38.73
C ALA A 81 -2.82 8.70 39.26
N VAL A 82 -3.60 8.04 38.40
CA VAL A 82 -4.85 7.35 38.81
C VAL A 82 -4.55 6.22 39.81
N LYS A 83 -3.52 5.40 39.55
CA LYS A 83 -3.10 4.33 40.46
C LYS A 83 -2.70 4.86 41.83
N GLN A 84 -1.96 5.96 41.87
CA GLN A 84 -1.52 6.57 43.13
C GLN A 84 -2.70 7.12 43.93
N GLN A 85 -3.66 7.77 43.28
CA GLN A 85 -4.89 8.24 43.91
C GLN A 85 -5.70 7.08 44.50
N GLU A 86 -5.88 6.00 43.73
CA GLU A 86 -6.65 4.83 44.18
C GLU A 86 -5.96 4.08 45.33
N THR A 87 -4.62 4.00 45.29
CA THR A 87 -3.82 3.41 46.37
C THR A 87 -3.86 4.26 47.65
N ALA A 88 -3.93 5.58 47.52
CA ALA A 88 -4.05 6.49 48.68
C ALA A 88 -5.42 6.39 49.37
N ILE A 89 -6.48 6.06 48.62
CA ILE A 89 -7.84 5.91 49.15
C ILE A 89 -8.04 4.52 49.80
N SER A 90 -7.33 3.49 49.32
CA SER A 90 -7.46 2.11 49.82
C SER A 90 -6.64 1.86 51.10
N THR A 91 -7.25 2.13 52.26
CA THR A 91 -6.66 1.93 53.59
C THR A 91 -6.72 0.48 54.10
N THR A 92 -7.34 -0.46 53.36
CA THR A 92 -7.63 -1.81 53.86
C THR A 92 -6.69 -2.87 53.28
N HIS A 93 -5.97 -3.58 54.15
CA HIS A 93 -4.92 -4.58 53.86
C HIS A 93 -5.36 -5.85 53.11
N ARG A 94 -6.59 -5.92 52.58
CA ARG A 94 -7.09 -7.06 51.80
C ARG A 94 -6.83 -6.81 50.32
N ALA A 95 -5.72 -7.39 49.82
CA ALA A 95 -5.26 -7.47 48.43
C ALA A 95 -5.48 -6.20 47.60
N ARG A 96 -4.39 -5.47 47.30
CA ARG A 96 -4.35 -4.31 46.38
C ARG A 96 -4.93 -4.66 44.99
N GLN A 97 -6.25 -4.72 44.88
CA GLN A 97 -6.97 -4.89 43.63
C GLN A 97 -7.45 -3.52 43.21
N PHE A 98 -6.84 -2.99 42.15
CA PHE A 98 -7.37 -1.84 41.42
C PHE A 98 -8.80 -2.12 40.96
N SER A 99 -9.60 -1.04 40.87
CA SER A 99 -10.93 -1.05 40.28
C SER A 99 -10.91 -1.63 38.87
N ALA A 100 -12.07 -2.10 38.40
CA ALA A 100 -12.20 -2.62 37.04
C ALA A 100 -11.78 -1.59 35.99
N GLN A 101 -11.99 -0.29 36.23
CA GLN A 101 -11.63 0.78 35.31
C GLN A 101 -10.11 0.98 35.25
N THR A 102 -9.44 1.08 36.40
CA THR A 102 -7.96 1.19 36.45
C THR A 102 -7.29 -0.08 35.91
N GLN A 103 -7.84 -1.26 36.18
CA GLN A 103 -7.33 -2.51 35.61
C GLN A 103 -7.49 -2.54 34.09
N HIS A 104 -8.63 -2.11 33.54
CA HIS A 104 -8.81 -2.03 32.10
C HIS A 104 -7.82 -1.06 31.44
N LEU A 105 -7.54 0.09 32.05
CA LEU A 105 -6.52 1.02 31.57
C LEU A 105 -5.12 0.40 31.57
N LEU A 106 -4.77 -0.38 32.60
CA LEU A 106 -3.50 -1.09 32.69
C LEU A 106 -3.37 -2.18 31.61
N ASP A 107 -4.43 -2.96 31.41
CA ASP A 107 -4.48 -4.03 30.41
C ASP A 107 -4.37 -3.44 29.00
N ALA A 108 -5.13 -2.38 28.72
CA ALA A 108 -5.09 -1.67 27.45
C ALA A 108 -3.73 -0.98 27.22
N LEU A 109 -3.10 -0.39 28.25
CA LEU A 109 -1.74 0.17 28.16
C LEU A 109 -0.71 -0.91 27.78
N ALA A 110 -0.77 -2.09 28.40
CA ALA A 110 0.12 -3.19 28.08
C ALA A 110 -0.06 -3.67 26.63
N VAL A 111 -1.30 -3.77 26.16
CA VAL A 111 -1.62 -4.11 24.77
C VAL A 111 -1.14 -3.04 23.79
N THR A 112 -1.32 -1.75 24.09
CA THR A 112 -0.86 -0.67 23.23
C THR A 112 0.67 -0.64 23.11
N ARG A 113 1.41 -0.94 24.19
CA ARG A 113 2.88 -1.11 24.13
C ARG A 113 3.29 -2.26 23.20
N ALA A 114 2.67 -3.42 23.37
CA ALA A 114 2.93 -4.58 22.52
C ALA A 114 2.59 -4.29 21.05
N SER A 115 1.50 -3.57 20.81
CA SER A 115 1.09 -3.14 19.48
C SER A 115 2.07 -2.17 18.85
N LEU A 116 2.50 -1.13 19.56
CA LEU A 116 3.53 -0.21 19.06
C LEU A 116 4.81 -0.94 18.67
N ALA A 117 5.30 -1.86 19.51
CA ALA A 117 6.48 -2.68 19.19
C ALA A 117 6.26 -3.57 17.95
N GLY A 118 5.12 -4.25 17.87
CA GLY A 118 4.79 -5.14 16.75
C GLY A 118 4.67 -4.41 15.41
N PHE A 119 4.00 -3.25 15.39
CA PHE A 119 3.85 -2.45 14.16
C PHE A 119 5.15 -1.74 13.75
N ARG A 120 5.99 -1.35 14.72
CA ARG A 120 7.33 -0.79 14.46
C ARG A 120 8.31 -1.85 13.92
N GLY A 121 8.02 -3.13 14.16
CA GLY A 121 8.85 -4.26 13.74
C GLY A 121 9.93 -4.65 14.76
N ASP A 122 9.81 -4.22 16.02
CA ASP A 122 10.66 -4.76 17.10
C ASP A 122 10.06 -6.09 17.58
N VAL A 123 10.48 -7.16 16.92
CA VAL A 123 9.83 -8.47 17.04
C VAL A 123 10.08 -9.10 18.41
N ALA A 124 11.30 -8.99 18.91
CA ALA A 124 11.65 -9.52 20.23
C ALA A 124 10.82 -8.80 21.32
N GLN A 125 10.76 -7.47 21.24
CA GLN A 125 10.00 -6.68 22.20
C GLN A 125 8.49 -6.91 22.06
N ALA A 126 7.96 -7.04 20.83
CA ALA A 126 6.55 -7.30 20.60
C ALA A 126 6.10 -8.64 21.20
N ILE A 127 6.91 -9.69 21.03
CA ILE A 127 6.64 -11.02 21.61
C ILE A 127 6.68 -10.95 23.13
N GLU A 128 7.73 -10.36 23.70
CA GLU A 128 7.87 -10.24 25.15
C GLU A 128 6.71 -9.45 25.78
N LEU A 129 6.41 -8.26 25.24
CA LEU A 129 5.33 -7.40 25.74
C LEU A 129 3.96 -8.06 25.58
N SER A 130 3.73 -8.82 24.51
CA SER A 130 2.48 -9.56 24.32
C SER A 130 2.31 -10.67 25.37
N HIS A 131 3.36 -11.41 25.71
CA HIS A 131 3.32 -12.40 26.77
C HIS A 131 3.12 -11.77 28.15
N GLN A 132 3.81 -10.65 28.42
CA GLN A 132 3.63 -9.89 29.65
C GLN A 132 2.17 -9.42 29.78
N ALA A 133 1.59 -8.80 28.73
CA ALA A 133 0.22 -8.33 28.73
C ALA A 133 -0.79 -9.44 29.06
N ARG A 134 -0.67 -10.60 28.41
CA ARG A 134 -1.56 -11.76 28.67
C ARG A 134 -1.48 -12.28 30.10
N SER A 135 -0.31 -12.21 30.73
CA SER A 135 -0.14 -12.67 32.13
C SER A 135 -0.89 -11.79 33.14
N HIS A 136 -1.24 -10.56 32.77
CA HIS A 136 -1.94 -9.61 33.63
C HIS A 136 -3.47 -9.64 33.50
N PHE A 137 -4.01 -10.22 32.43
CA PHE A 137 -5.45 -10.26 32.19
C PHE A 137 -6.19 -11.04 33.27
N ARG A 138 -6.98 -10.34 34.08
CA ARG A 138 -7.85 -10.96 35.10
C ARG A 138 -9.07 -11.64 34.48
N LYS A 139 -9.51 -11.15 33.32
CA LYS A 139 -10.58 -11.70 32.49
C LYS A 139 -10.23 -11.45 31.04
N THR A 140 -10.46 -12.44 30.16
CA THR A 140 -10.19 -12.31 28.73
C THR A 140 -11.07 -11.21 28.13
N ASP A 141 -10.46 -10.09 27.76
CA ASP A 141 -11.08 -9.07 26.91
C ASP A 141 -10.79 -9.45 25.47
N ALA A 142 -11.82 -9.91 24.75
CA ALA A 142 -11.70 -10.37 23.37
C ALA A 142 -11.23 -9.25 22.41
N TYR A 143 -11.47 -7.98 22.74
CA TYR A 143 -10.89 -6.86 21.98
C TYR A 143 -9.37 -6.84 22.10
N LEU A 144 -8.87 -6.80 23.35
CA LEU A 144 -7.46 -6.66 23.63
C LEU A 144 -6.67 -7.89 23.17
N GLU A 145 -7.24 -9.09 23.29
CA GLU A 145 -6.64 -10.32 22.74
C GLU A 145 -6.57 -10.34 21.21
N SER A 146 -7.61 -9.83 20.53
CA SER A 146 -7.59 -9.69 19.07
C SER A 146 -6.48 -8.72 18.65
N VAL A 147 -6.36 -7.56 19.31
CA VAL A 147 -5.29 -6.59 19.04
C VAL A 147 -3.90 -7.20 19.27
N LEU A 148 -3.67 -7.88 20.39
CA LEU A 148 -2.40 -8.57 20.66
C LEU A 148 -2.05 -9.61 19.59
N SER A 149 -3.05 -10.36 19.14
CA SER A 149 -2.86 -11.39 18.12
C SER A 149 -2.50 -10.75 16.77
N VAL A 150 -3.13 -9.63 16.40
CA VAL A 150 -2.71 -8.82 15.22
C VAL A 150 -1.28 -8.31 15.38
N SER A 151 -0.92 -7.77 16.55
CA SER A 151 0.43 -7.24 16.80
C SER A 151 1.51 -8.32 16.66
N LEU A 152 1.27 -9.52 17.18
CA LEU A 152 2.13 -10.68 16.98
C LEU A 152 2.19 -11.10 15.51
N GLY A 153 1.05 -11.14 14.83
CA GLY A 153 0.97 -11.45 13.39
C GLY A 153 1.81 -10.50 12.55
N MET A 154 1.72 -9.19 12.83
CA MET A 154 2.54 -8.17 12.17
C MET A 154 4.04 -8.36 12.47
N ALA A 155 4.40 -8.67 13.72
CA ALA A 155 5.78 -8.92 14.11
C ALA A 155 6.38 -10.13 13.36
N TYR A 156 5.66 -11.25 13.28
CA TYR A 156 6.10 -12.43 12.54
C TYR A 156 6.16 -12.21 11.04
N LEU A 157 5.23 -11.42 10.48
CA LEU A 157 5.26 -11.04 9.06
C LEU A 157 6.54 -10.25 8.72
N ARG A 158 7.03 -9.42 9.65
CA ARG A 158 8.29 -8.66 9.48
C ARG A 158 9.55 -9.52 9.57
N THR A 159 9.51 -10.68 10.22
CA THR A 159 10.63 -11.64 10.22
C THR A 159 10.53 -12.71 9.13
N GLY A 160 9.52 -12.64 8.27
CA GLY A 160 9.27 -13.67 7.26
C GLY A 160 8.77 -15.01 7.84
N ASP A 161 8.36 -15.08 9.11
CA ASP A 161 7.78 -16.31 9.68
C ASP A 161 6.29 -16.38 9.34
N LEU A 162 6.00 -16.70 8.09
CA LEU A 162 4.64 -16.69 7.54
C LEU A 162 3.71 -17.67 8.26
N ALA A 163 4.25 -18.77 8.81
CA ALA A 163 3.48 -19.78 9.53
C ALA A 163 2.97 -19.24 10.87
N ARG A 164 3.85 -18.69 11.71
CA ARG A 164 3.43 -18.07 12.98
C ARG A 164 2.61 -16.81 12.76
N ALA A 165 2.87 -16.05 11.68
CA ALA A 165 2.03 -14.94 11.29
C ALA A 165 0.58 -15.40 11.00
N ALA A 166 0.41 -16.44 10.18
CA ALA A 166 -0.91 -16.99 9.84
C ALA A 166 -1.66 -17.49 11.10
N GLU A 167 -0.98 -18.18 12.01
CA GLU A 167 -1.58 -18.61 13.28
C GLU A 167 -2.08 -17.44 14.13
N ALA A 168 -1.29 -16.37 14.22
CA ALA A 168 -1.63 -15.19 14.99
C ALA A 168 -2.81 -14.42 14.38
N PHE A 169 -2.87 -14.25 13.05
CA PHE A 169 -4.01 -13.62 12.39
C PHE A 169 -5.30 -14.45 12.48
N ARG A 170 -5.20 -15.79 12.43
CA ARG A 170 -6.34 -16.67 12.66
C ARG A 170 -6.87 -16.56 14.08
N ALA A 171 -5.99 -16.46 15.08
CA ALA A 171 -6.41 -16.18 16.45
C ALA A 171 -7.10 -14.81 16.57
N ALA A 172 -6.58 -13.79 15.88
CA ALA A 172 -7.18 -12.46 15.85
C ALA A 172 -8.59 -12.44 15.24
N GLU A 173 -8.82 -13.20 14.17
CA GLU A 173 -10.11 -13.35 13.49
C GLU A 173 -11.15 -13.99 14.44
N VAL A 174 -10.84 -15.16 15.01
CA VAL A 174 -11.75 -15.86 15.93
C VAL A 174 -12.13 -14.98 17.12
N MET A 175 -11.16 -14.29 17.73
CA MET A 175 -11.44 -13.37 18.83
C MET A 175 -12.24 -12.14 18.37
N GLY A 176 -11.97 -11.64 17.16
CA GLY A 176 -12.70 -10.54 16.54
C GLY A 176 -14.18 -10.85 16.35
N ASP A 177 -14.50 -12.04 15.82
CA ASP A 177 -15.87 -12.49 15.58
C ASP A 177 -16.67 -12.63 16.88
N THR A 178 -16.07 -13.23 17.91
CA THR A 178 -16.71 -13.39 19.22
C THR A 178 -17.05 -12.07 19.90
N ALA A 179 -16.37 -10.99 19.53
CA ALA A 179 -16.53 -9.67 20.11
C ALA A 179 -17.35 -8.71 19.23
N HIS A 180 -17.91 -9.20 18.12
CA HIS A 180 -18.56 -8.38 17.08
C HIS A 180 -17.63 -7.27 16.54
N HIS A 181 -16.32 -7.52 16.49
CA HIS A 181 -15.29 -6.60 15.99
C HIS A 181 -14.98 -6.87 14.52
N PHE A 182 -15.97 -6.60 13.70
CA PHE A 182 -15.96 -6.98 12.30
C PHE A 182 -14.76 -6.40 11.51
N HIS A 183 -14.30 -5.19 11.83
CA HIS A 183 -13.19 -4.56 11.10
C HIS A 183 -11.84 -5.29 11.30
N LEU A 184 -11.46 -5.59 12.54
CA LEU A 184 -10.20 -6.30 12.82
C LEU A 184 -10.25 -7.75 12.33
N SER A 185 -11.43 -8.38 12.40
CA SER A 185 -11.66 -9.71 11.83
C SER A 185 -11.44 -9.70 10.32
N LEU A 186 -12.10 -8.79 9.58
CA LEU A 186 -11.92 -8.63 8.14
C LEU A 186 -10.47 -8.33 7.72
N ALA A 187 -9.79 -7.43 8.45
CA ALA A 187 -8.39 -7.10 8.18
C ALA A 187 -7.47 -8.30 8.42
N SER A 188 -7.75 -9.10 9.45
CA SER A 188 -6.99 -10.32 9.76
C SER A 188 -7.22 -11.40 8.69
N ALA A 189 -8.47 -11.65 8.29
CA ALA A 189 -8.82 -12.57 7.22
C ALA A 189 -8.22 -12.15 5.86
N SER A 190 -8.27 -10.84 5.54
CA SER A 190 -7.62 -10.30 4.35
C SER A 190 -6.11 -10.51 4.34
N THR A 191 -5.48 -10.40 5.53
CA THR A 191 -4.05 -10.63 5.72
C THR A 191 -3.70 -12.11 5.60
N GLN A 192 -4.56 -13.02 6.07
CA GLN A 192 -4.39 -14.46 5.85
C GLN A 192 -4.41 -14.84 4.36
N ALA A 193 -5.36 -14.29 3.59
CA ALA A 193 -5.35 -14.48 2.14
C ALA A 193 -4.09 -13.91 1.47
N TYR A 194 -3.58 -12.78 1.99
CA TYR A 194 -2.31 -12.22 1.51
C TYR A 194 -1.15 -13.18 1.78
N LEU A 195 -1.08 -13.78 2.96
CA LEU A 195 -0.04 -14.77 3.30
C LEU A 195 -0.12 -16.01 2.41
N LEU A 196 -1.32 -16.50 2.09
CA LEU A 196 -1.51 -17.59 1.13
C LEU A 196 -0.95 -17.22 -0.25
N MET A 197 -1.19 -15.99 -0.71
CA MET A 197 -0.64 -15.51 -1.98
C MET A 197 0.89 -15.45 -1.97
N GLU A 198 1.50 -14.93 -0.89
CA GLU A 198 2.98 -14.88 -0.75
C GLU A 198 3.60 -16.28 -0.71
N GLN A 199 2.90 -17.26 -0.12
CA GLN A 199 3.30 -18.68 -0.11
C GLN A 199 3.11 -19.39 -1.47
N GLY A 200 2.45 -18.73 -2.43
CA GLY A 200 2.24 -19.23 -3.78
C GLY A 200 0.85 -19.82 -4.02
N HIS A 201 -0.06 -19.84 -3.04
CA HIS A 201 -1.39 -20.45 -3.14
C HIS A 201 -2.45 -19.48 -3.67
N LEU A 202 -2.30 -19.03 -4.93
CA LEU A 202 -3.12 -17.98 -5.54
C LEU A 202 -4.61 -18.33 -5.60
N HIS A 203 -4.94 -19.55 -6.02
CA HIS A 203 -6.35 -19.96 -6.14
C HIS A 203 -7.05 -20.02 -4.77
N GLN A 204 -6.34 -20.48 -3.74
CA GLN A 204 -6.85 -20.51 -2.37
C GLN A 204 -7.04 -19.09 -1.81
N ALA A 205 -6.06 -18.21 -2.04
CA ALA A 205 -6.16 -16.80 -1.68
C ALA A 205 -7.36 -16.11 -2.35
N ALA A 206 -7.58 -16.37 -3.64
CA ALA A 206 -8.71 -15.81 -4.38
C ALA A 206 -10.06 -16.27 -3.83
N GLU A 207 -10.22 -17.56 -3.52
CA GLU A 207 -11.45 -18.05 -2.92
C GLU A 207 -11.69 -17.44 -1.54
N HIS A 208 -10.62 -17.29 -0.74
CA HIS A 208 -10.71 -16.67 0.58
C HIS A 208 -11.17 -15.21 0.48
N TYR A 209 -10.59 -14.41 -0.42
CA TYR A 209 -11.05 -13.03 -0.65
C TYR A 209 -12.49 -12.97 -1.16
N ARG A 210 -12.90 -13.86 -2.08
CA ARG A 210 -14.28 -13.92 -2.60
C ARG A 210 -15.28 -14.29 -1.50
N GLN A 211 -14.93 -15.24 -0.63
CA GLN A 211 -15.74 -15.58 0.52
C GLN A 211 -15.89 -14.39 1.48
N LEU A 212 -14.79 -13.69 1.77
CA LEU A 212 -14.79 -12.51 2.63
C LEU A 212 -15.71 -11.40 2.08
N LEU A 213 -15.63 -11.13 0.77
CA LEU A 213 -16.48 -10.14 0.11
C LEU A 213 -17.97 -10.54 0.12
N ARG A 214 -18.29 -11.84 -0.06
CA ARG A 214 -19.68 -12.34 0.00
C ARG A 214 -20.27 -12.12 1.38
N LEU A 215 -19.59 -12.60 2.43
CA LEU A 215 -20.05 -12.48 3.82
C LEU A 215 -20.27 -11.03 4.23
N ALA A 216 -19.31 -10.16 3.92
CA ALA A 216 -19.44 -8.75 4.27
C ALA A 216 -20.55 -8.02 3.49
N THR A 217 -20.82 -8.42 2.24
CA THR A 217 -21.91 -7.84 1.45
C THR A 217 -23.27 -8.27 2.01
N GLU A 218 -23.42 -9.54 2.42
CA GLU A 218 -24.64 -10.07 3.05
C GLU A 218 -24.95 -9.37 4.39
N GLU A 219 -23.92 -8.98 5.14
CA GLU A 219 -24.05 -8.22 6.38
C GLU A 219 -24.23 -6.70 6.19
N GLY A 220 -24.31 -6.21 4.95
CA GLY A 220 -24.57 -4.79 4.65
C GLY A 220 -23.40 -3.86 4.95
N GLN A 221 -22.17 -4.36 4.86
CA GLN A 221 -20.97 -3.67 5.32
C GLN A 221 -20.51 -2.59 4.34
N GLN A 222 -19.77 -1.61 4.89
CA GLN A 222 -19.31 -0.47 4.10
C GLN A 222 -18.17 -0.87 3.14
N PRO A 223 -18.13 -0.34 1.91
CA PRO A 223 -17.08 -0.65 0.92
C PRO A 223 -15.65 -0.43 1.43
N ALA A 224 -15.45 0.49 2.37
CA ALA A 224 -14.16 0.81 2.95
C ALA A 224 -13.54 -0.33 3.78
N ALA A 225 -14.35 -1.13 4.46
CA ALA A 225 -13.87 -2.27 5.24
C ALA A 225 -13.43 -3.45 4.35
N LEU A 226 -13.76 -3.39 3.06
CA LEU A 226 -13.45 -4.42 2.05
C LEU A 226 -12.28 -4.05 1.16
N SER A 227 -11.61 -2.93 1.45
CA SER A 227 -10.53 -2.40 0.62
C SER A 227 -9.39 -3.39 0.44
N SER A 228 -8.84 -3.95 1.52
CA SER A 228 -7.80 -4.98 1.46
C SER A 228 -8.19 -6.18 0.60
N ALA A 229 -9.44 -6.64 0.67
CA ALA A 229 -9.92 -7.78 -0.12
C ALA A 229 -9.98 -7.45 -1.61
N TYR A 230 -10.47 -6.26 -1.97
CA TYR A 230 -10.46 -5.79 -3.36
C TYR A 230 -9.05 -5.57 -3.89
N LEU A 231 -8.14 -5.05 -3.07
CA LEU A 231 -6.73 -4.89 -3.45
C LEU A 231 -6.09 -6.26 -3.72
N GLY A 232 -6.22 -7.22 -2.79
CA GLY A 232 -5.71 -8.57 -2.96
C GLY A 232 -6.26 -9.29 -4.20
N LEU A 233 -7.56 -9.22 -4.47
CA LEU A 233 -8.14 -9.76 -5.71
C LEU A 233 -7.62 -9.05 -6.96
N GLY A 234 -7.39 -7.74 -6.88
CA GLY A 234 -6.80 -6.97 -7.96
C GLY A 234 -5.39 -7.46 -8.31
N GLU A 235 -4.59 -7.81 -7.30
CA GLU A 235 -3.25 -8.39 -7.48
C GLU A 235 -3.29 -9.78 -8.11
N LEU A 236 -4.25 -10.61 -7.71
CA LEU A 236 -4.42 -11.97 -8.26
C LEU A 236 -4.89 -11.93 -9.71
N HIS A 237 -5.90 -11.12 -10.02
CA HIS A 237 -6.34 -10.90 -11.41
C HIS A 237 -5.21 -10.30 -12.25
N TYR A 238 -4.36 -9.44 -11.68
CA TYR A 238 -3.18 -8.97 -12.36
C TYR A 238 -2.31 -10.15 -12.75
N ASP A 239 -1.86 -10.98 -11.80
CA ASP A 239 -0.97 -12.12 -12.08
C ASP A 239 -1.53 -13.09 -13.13
N TRP A 240 -2.85 -13.30 -13.14
CA TRP A 240 -3.57 -14.11 -14.13
C TRP A 240 -3.79 -13.42 -15.49
N ASN A 241 -3.23 -12.24 -15.70
CA ASN A 241 -3.37 -11.41 -16.91
C ASN A 241 -4.82 -10.96 -17.20
N GLU A 242 -5.67 -10.87 -16.18
CA GLU A 242 -7.05 -10.38 -16.25
C GLU A 242 -7.10 -8.87 -15.96
N LEU A 243 -6.44 -8.07 -16.80
CA LEU A 243 -6.11 -6.66 -16.51
C LEU A 243 -7.33 -5.76 -16.24
N ASP A 244 -8.46 -5.97 -16.93
CA ASP A 244 -9.67 -5.19 -16.71
C ASP A 244 -10.30 -5.46 -15.32
N LEU A 245 -10.34 -6.73 -14.91
CA LEU A 245 -10.82 -7.14 -13.59
C LEU A 245 -9.86 -6.67 -12.49
N ALA A 246 -8.55 -6.73 -12.77
CA ALA A 246 -7.51 -6.21 -11.90
C ALA A 246 -7.67 -4.71 -11.68
N GLU A 247 -7.79 -3.90 -12.74
CA GLU A 247 -7.96 -2.45 -12.66
C GLU A 247 -9.23 -2.09 -11.88
N HIS A 248 -10.36 -2.75 -12.19
CA HIS A 248 -11.62 -2.50 -11.50
C HIS A 248 -11.50 -2.77 -9.99
N SER A 249 -10.91 -3.90 -9.62
CA SER A 249 -10.74 -4.32 -8.22
C SER A 249 -9.79 -3.38 -7.48
N LEU A 250 -8.64 -3.05 -8.07
CA LEU A 250 -7.65 -2.14 -7.47
C LEU A 250 -8.22 -0.73 -7.27
N ARG A 251 -8.93 -0.17 -8.26
CA ARG A 251 -9.56 1.15 -8.11
C ARG A 251 -10.61 1.16 -7.01
N ARG A 252 -11.42 0.10 -6.90
CA ARG A 252 -12.42 -0.03 -5.85
C ARG A 252 -11.75 -0.13 -4.47
N GLY A 253 -10.69 -0.94 -4.36
CA GLY A 253 -9.89 -1.07 -3.15
C GLY A 253 -9.27 0.26 -2.72
N LEU A 254 -8.55 0.94 -3.61
CA LEU A 254 -7.90 2.23 -3.37
C LEU A 254 -8.90 3.34 -3.02
N HIS A 255 -10.07 3.38 -3.65
CA HIS A 255 -11.09 4.37 -3.32
C HIS A 255 -11.67 4.17 -1.91
N GLY A 256 -11.94 2.92 -1.51
CA GLY A 256 -12.38 2.60 -0.15
C GLY A 256 -11.29 2.86 0.91
N ALA A 257 -10.02 2.77 0.51
CA ALA A 257 -8.87 2.76 1.41
C ALA A 257 -8.42 4.15 1.87
N GLN A 258 -8.96 5.24 1.30
CA GLN A 258 -8.50 6.62 1.50
C GLN A 258 -8.45 7.10 2.97
N HIS A 259 -8.96 6.33 3.94
CA HIS A 259 -8.96 6.70 5.36
C HIS A 259 -8.66 5.55 6.34
N TRP A 260 -8.37 4.32 5.88
CA TRP A 260 -8.43 3.13 6.76
C TRP A 260 -7.28 2.15 6.61
N GLU A 261 -6.71 2.00 5.41
CA GLU A 261 -5.71 0.97 5.15
C GLU A 261 -4.31 1.43 5.54
N PRO A 262 -3.46 0.51 6.04
CA PRO A 262 -2.02 0.75 6.20
C PRO A 262 -1.42 1.27 4.90
N MET A 263 -0.44 2.18 5.01
CA MET A 263 0.21 2.75 3.83
C MET A 263 0.93 1.69 3.02
N THR A 264 1.39 0.60 3.65
CA THR A 264 1.93 -0.57 2.96
C THR A 264 0.96 -1.13 1.92
N THR A 265 -0.34 -1.23 2.25
CA THR A 265 -1.37 -1.78 1.37
C THR A 265 -1.69 -0.83 0.22
N LEU A 266 -1.77 0.47 0.51
CA LEU A 266 -2.00 1.52 -0.49
C LEU A 266 -0.88 1.58 -1.53
N VAL A 267 0.38 1.59 -1.08
CA VAL A 267 1.56 1.61 -1.95
C VAL A 267 1.61 0.37 -2.84
N ARG A 268 1.27 -0.81 -2.30
CA ARG A 268 1.17 -2.05 -3.07
C ARG A 268 0.06 -1.99 -4.12
N GLY A 269 -1.14 -1.54 -3.77
CA GLY A 269 -2.23 -1.33 -4.72
C GLY A 269 -1.86 -0.38 -5.86
N SER A 270 -1.16 0.71 -5.55
CA SER A 270 -0.66 1.66 -6.55
C SER A 270 0.44 1.10 -7.44
N LEU A 271 1.29 0.19 -6.94
CA LEU A 271 2.27 -0.53 -7.76
C LEU A 271 1.55 -1.35 -8.85
N PHE A 272 0.59 -2.18 -8.48
CA PHE A 272 -0.12 -3.02 -9.45
C PHE A 272 -0.94 -2.18 -10.43
N LEU A 273 -1.59 -1.10 -9.98
CA LEU A 273 -2.30 -0.19 -10.88
C LEU A 273 -1.32 0.49 -11.86
N THR A 274 -0.12 0.88 -11.39
CA THR A 274 0.95 1.41 -12.26
C THR A 274 1.39 0.39 -13.28
N ARG A 275 1.59 -0.87 -12.89
CA ARG A 275 1.95 -1.96 -13.81
C ARG A 275 0.88 -2.17 -14.88
N ILE A 276 -0.42 -2.10 -14.53
CA ILE A 276 -1.52 -2.14 -15.50
C ILE A 276 -1.48 -0.96 -16.46
N TYR A 277 -1.25 0.25 -15.96
CA TYR A 277 -1.11 1.42 -16.83
C TYR A 277 0.07 1.29 -17.79
N VAL A 278 1.21 0.79 -17.31
CA VAL A 278 2.37 0.49 -18.15
C VAL A 278 2.02 -0.57 -19.21
N ALA A 279 1.28 -1.61 -18.84
CA ALA A 279 0.80 -2.63 -19.76
C ALA A 279 -0.01 -2.03 -20.93
N HIS A 280 -0.86 -1.05 -20.60
CA HIS A 280 -1.74 -0.34 -21.53
C HIS A 280 -1.11 0.92 -22.18
N GLY A 281 0.15 1.24 -21.90
CA GLY A 281 0.81 2.46 -22.42
C GLY A 281 0.27 3.78 -21.83
N LYS A 282 -0.46 3.73 -20.71
CA LYS A 282 -1.08 4.87 -20.01
C LYS A 282 -0.14 5.47 -18.94
N THR A 283 1.11 5.75 -19.30
CA THR A 283 2.15 6.13 -18.33
C THR A 283 1.91 7.50 -17.69
N THR A 284 1.18 8.40 -18.36
CA THR A 284 0.82 9.71 -17.81
C THR A 284 -0.16 9.57 -16.64
N GLU A 285 -1.15 8.69 -16.76
CA GLU A 285 -2.10 8.34 -15.72
C GLU A 285 -1.40 7.74 -14.51
N ALA A 286 -0.41 6.86 -14.74
CA ALA A 286 0.43 6.32 -13.68
C ALA A 286 1.14 7.42 -12.88
N PHE A 287 1.80 8.37 -13.55
CA PHE A 287 2.46 9.48 -12.84
C PHE A 287 1.49 10.36 -12.05
N ASN A 288 0.29 10.60 -12.57
CA ASN A 288 -0.74 11.38 -11.87
C ASN A 288 -1.19 10.69 -10.58
N ASP A 289 -1.46 9.38 -10.62
CA ASP A 289 -1.88 8.61 -9.45
C ASP A 289 -0.75 8.52 -8.40
N LEU A 290 0.50 8.34 -8.84
CA LEU A 290 1.66 8.36 -7.94
C LEU A 290 1.89 9.72 -7.28
N HIS A 291 1.57 10.83 -7.95
CA HIS A 291 1.65 12.17 -7.36
C HIS A 291 0.61 12.38 -6.25
N VAL A 292 -0.59 11.80 -6.39
CA VAL A 292 -1.61 11.81 -5.33
C VAL A 292 -1.12 11.04 -4.11
N LEU A 293 -0.57 9.84 -4.33
CA LEU A 293 0.00 9.02 -3.27
C LEU A 293 1.18 9.72 -2.56
N GLU A 294 2.05 10.39 -3.31
CA GLU A 294 3.16 11.18 -2.76
C GLU A 294 2.68 12.26 -1.79
N LYS A 295 1.66 13.03 -2.18
CA LYS A 295 1.07 14.05 -1.31
C LYS A 295 0.52 13.47 -0.02
N GLN A 296 -0.09 12.29 -0.10
CA GLN A 296 -0.60 11.59 1.08
C GLN A 296 0.53 11.14 2.01
N ILE A 297 1.61 10.56 1.45
CA ILE A 297 2.81 10.17 2.22
C ILE A 297 3.41 11.38 2.94
N PHE A 298 3.53 12.52 2.27
CA PHE A 298 4.03 13.76 2.87
C PHE A 298 3.09 14.28 3.97
N HIS A 299 1.78 14.32 3.72
CA HIS A 299 0.80 14.82 4.67
C HIS A 299 0.72 13.98 5.95
N GLN A 300 0.93 12.66 5.84
CA GLN A 300 0.92 11.73 6.97
C GLN A 300 2.30 11.57 7.64
N HIS A 301 3.32 12.30 7.17
CA HIS A 301 4.69 12.23 7.70
C HIS A 301 5.31 10.82 7.66
N LEU A 302 5.17 10.11 6.53
CA LEU A 302 5.65 8.73 6.38
C LEU A 302 6.82 8.58 5.37
N PRO A 303 7.97 9.26 5.60
CA PRO A 303 9.07 9.33 4.62
C PRO A 303 9.68 7.97 4.26
N ARG A 304 9.51 6.94 5.10
CA ARG A 304 9.99 5.57 4.85
C ARG A 304 9.45 4.94 3.57
N PHE A 305 8.31 5.40 3.05
CA PHE A 305 7.72 4.91 1.79
C PHE A 305 8.23 5.63 0.54
N LEU A 306 9.01 6.71 0.67
CA LEU A 306 9.54 7.45 -0.48
C LEU A 306 10.45 6.60 -1.40
N PRO A 307 11.36 5.75 -0.88
CA PRO A 307 12.15 4.85 -1.74
C PRO A 307 11.26 3.88 -2.53
N TYR A 308 10.18 3.40 -1.92
CA TYR A 308 9.21 2.52 -2.58
C TYR A 308 8.46 3.24 -3.71
N LEU A 309 7.99 4.46 -3.45
CA LEU A 309 7.37 5.29 -4.48
C LEU A 309 8.33 5.58 -5.65
N GLY A 310 9.60 5.85 -5.33
CA GLY A 310 10.66 5.99 -6.32
C GLY A 310 10.83 4.73 -7.18
N ALA A 311 10.83 3.55 -6.56
CA ALA A 311 10.91 2.28 -7.27
C ALA A 311 9.72 2.05 -8.22
N ILE A 312 8.50 2.44 -7.82
CA ILE A 312 7.32 2.38 -8.71
C ILE A 312 7.49 3.31 -9.92
N ARG A 313 8.06 4.51 -9.74
CA ARG A 313 8.41 5.41 -10.86
C ARG A 313 9.47 4.79 -11.77
N ALA A 314 10.46 4.10 -11.20
CA ALA A 314 11.48 3.41 -11.95
C ALA A 314 10.93 2.26 -12.80
N VAL A 315 9.83 1.60 -12.40
CA VAL A 315 9.11 0.66 -13.29
C VAL A 315 8.65 1.35 -14.57
N ILE A 316 8.10 2.57 -14.47
CA ILE A 316 7.68 3.34 -15.65
C ILE A 316 8.90 3.71 -16.50
N PHE A 317 10.00 4.16 -15.89
CA PHE A 317 11.22 4.50 -16.62
C PHE A 317 11.83 3.29 -17.34
N LEU A 318 11.86 2.12 -16.70
CA LEU A 318 12.35 0.87 -17.31
C LEU A 318 11.48 0.43 -18.48
N ALA A 319 10.16 0.64 -18.41
CA ALA A 319 9.23 0.30 -19.48
C ALA A 319 9.28 1.27 -20.67
N GLU A 320 9.54 2.55 -20.43
CA GLU A 320 9.71 3.58 -21.47
C GLU A 320 11.15 3.70 -21.98
N GLU A 321 12.03 2.79 -21.58
CA GLU A 321 13.46 2.77 -21.91
C GLU A 321 14.23 4.06 -21.51
N LYS A 322 13.73 4.76 -20.50
CA LYS A 322 14.28 6.00 -19.93
C LYS A 322 15.42 5.71 -18.94
N MET A 323 16.52 5.16 -19.44
CA MET A 323 17.63 4.66 -18.62
C MET A 323 18.32 5.74 -17.78
N GLU A 324 18.41 6.99 -18.26
CA GLU A 324 19.00 8.09 -17.50
C GLU A 324 18.19 8.41 -16.24
N GLN A 325 16.86 8.40 -16.34
CA GLN A 325 15.95 8.65 -15.23
C GLN A 325 15.98 7.48 -14.24
N ALA A 326 16.02 6.25 -14.74
CA ALA A 326 16.16 5.05 -13.92
C ALA A 326 17.49 5.04 -13.14
N ALA A 327 18.60 5.38 -13.80
CA ALA A 327 19.92 5.50 -13.18
C ALA A 327 19.96 6.60 -12.11
N ARG A 328 19.33 7.75 -12.37
CA ARG A 328 19.21 8.83 -11.39
C ARG A 328 18.45 8.39 -10.15
N TRP A 329 17.32 7.69 -10.33
CA TRP A 329 16.58 7.12 -9.20
C TRP A 329 17.47 6.19 -8.36
N ALA A 330 18.23 5.29 -8.99
CA ALA A 330 19.13 4.39 -8.27
C ALA A 330 20.14 5.17 -7.39
N GLN A 331 20.70 6.27 -7.90
CA GLN A 331 21.61 7.14 -7.16
C GLN A 331 20.93 7.89 -6.00
N GLU A 332 19.72 8.38 -6.20
CA GLU A 332 18.96 9.17 -5.22
C GLU A 332 18.22 8.30 -4.18
N SER A 333 18.04 7.01 -4.45
CA SER A 333 17.31 6.08 -3.57
C SER A 333 18.04 5.77 -2.27
N HIS A 334 19.35 6.01 -2.22
CA HIS A 334 20.27 5.63 -1.14
C HIS A 334 20.37 4.11 -0.88
N LEU A 335 19.74 3.26 -1.70
CA LEU A 335 19.84 1.81 -1.60
C LEU A 335 21.20 1.33 -2.14
N GLN A 336 21.87 0.46 -1.40
CA GLN A 336 23.15 -0.14 -1.79
C GLN A 336 23.05 -1.66 -1.97
N VAL A 337 23.96 -2.20 -2.78
CA VAL A 337 24.06 -3.64 -3.06
C VAL A 337 24.39 -4.44 -1.80
N ASP A 338 25.11 -3.83 -0.85
CA ASP A 338 25.62 -4.47 0.37
C ASP A 338 24.78 -4.16 1.62
N ASP A 339 23.65 -3.47 1.47
CA ASP A 339 22.75 -3.16 2.58
C ASP A 339 22.27 -4.44 3.28
N GLU A 340 21.95 -4.33 4.57
CA GLU A 340 21.14 -5.33 5.25
C GLU A 340 19.74 -5.37 4.61
N LEU A 341 19.37 -6.53 4.07
CA LEU A 341 18.13 -6.66 3.31
C LEU A 341 16.93 -6.59 4.25
N ASN A 342 15.95 -5.77 3.87
CA ASN A 342 14.71 -5.59 4.60
C ASN A 342 13.53 -5.89 3.67
N LEU A 343 12.58 -6.71 4.15
CA LEU A 343 11.37 -7.09 3.41
C LEU A 343 10.57 -5.88 2.89
N LEU A 344 10.56 -4.76 3.61
CA LEU A 344 9.88 -3.55 3.18
C LEU A 344 10.49 -2.95 1.90
N TYR A 345 11.79 -3.14 1.69
CA TYR A 345 12.55 -2.61 0.56
C TYR A 345 12.91 -3.67 -0.48
N GLU A 346 12.36 -4.88 -0.38
CA GLU A 346 12.64 -5.94 -1.34
C GLU A 346 12.27 -5.55 -2.78
N PHE A 347 11.06 -5.03 -3.00
CA PHE A 347 10.66 -4.55 -4.32
C PHE A 347 11.59 -3.44 -4.85
N PRO A 348 11.94 -2.40 -4.06
CA PRO A 348 12.99 -1.45 -4.43
C PRO A 348 14.34 -2.09 -4.78
N TYR A 349 14.82 -3.09 -4.02
CA TYR A 349 16.07 -3.79 -4.35
C TYR A 349 15.97 -4.59 -5.65
N LEU A 350 14.82 -5.21 -5.94
CA LEU A 350 14.57 -5.89 -7.20
C LEU A 350 14.65 -4.91 -8.39
N ILE A 351 14.03 -3.73 -8.26
CA ILE A 351 14.10 -2.69 -9.29
C ILE A 351 15.52 -2.12 -9.40
N LEU A 352 16.25 -1.95 -8.29
CA LEU A 352 17.66 -1.55 -8.30
C LEU A 352 18.50 -2.54 -9.10
N ALA A 353 18.33 -3.84 -8.90
CA ALA A 353 19.04 -4.86 -9.66
C ALA A 353 18.76 -4.76 -11.17
N GLN A 354 17.50 -4.53 -11.58
CA GLN A 354 17.15 -4.33 -12.99
C GLN A 354 17.81 -3.08 -13.58
N VAL A 355 17.85 -1.98 -12.82
CA VAL A 355 18.51 -0.75 -13.24
C VAL A 355 20.02 -0.95 -13.35
N LEU A 356 20.65 -1.59 -12.36
CA LEU A 356 22.09 -1.88 -12.36
C LEU A 356 22.50 -2.72 -13.59
N ALA A 357 21.72 -3.76 -13.89
CA ALA A 357 21.96 -4.60 -15.07
C ALA A 357 21.90 -3.80 -16.38
N ARG A 358 20.90 -2.91 -16.53
CA ARG A 358 20.74 -2.08 -17.74
C ARG A 358 21.67 -0.88 -17.82
N THR A 359 22.31 -0.50 -16.72
CA THR A 359 23.24 0.65 -16.64
C THR A 359 24.71 0.22 -16.63
N GLY A 360 25.01 -1.05 -16.93
CA GLY A 360 26.37 -1.57 -17.10
C GLY A 360 27.03 -2.09 -15.83
N ARG A 361 26.24 -2.39 -14.79
CA ARG A 361 26.69 -3.03 -13.53
C ARG A 361 26.01 -4.39 -13.31
N PRO A 362 26.13 -5.35 -14.23
CA PRO A 362 25.40 -6.62 -14.14
C PRO A 362 25.92 -7.53 -13.02
N ASP A 363 27.20 -7.45 -12.65
CA ASP A 363 27.77 -8.25 -11.55
C ASP A 363 27.14 -7.88 -10.20
N ASP A 364 26.95 -6.58 -9.97
CA ASP A 364 26.28 -6.06 -8.79
C ASP A 364 24.80 -6.47 -8.74
N ALA A 365 24.13 -6.47 -9.90
CA ALA A 365 22.76 -6.96 -10.03
C ALA A 365 22.67 -8.45 -9.68
N THR A 366 23.59 -9.27 -10.19
CA THR A 366 23.66 -10.71 -9.91
C THR A 366 23.91 -10.98 -8.42
N LEU A 367 24.84 -10.24 -7.78
CA LEU A 367 25.09 -10.34 -6.35
C LEU A 367 23.84 -10.01 -5.53
N LEU A 368 23.19 -8.88 -5.82
CA LEU A 368 21.98 -8.45 -5.11
C LEU A 368 20.84 -9.47 -5.26
N LEU A 369 20.59 -9.96 -6.48
CA LEU A 369 19.55 -10.95 -6.75
C LEU A 369 19.82 -12.29 -6.06
N ALA A 370 21.07 -12.73 -5.98
CA ALA A 370 21.43 -13.97 -5.27
C ALA A 370 21.16 -13.85 -3.76
N ARG A 371 21.48 -12.69 -3.15
CA ARG A 371 21.17 -12.42 -1.74
C ARG A 371 19.66 -12.40 -1.50
N LEU A 372 18.90 -11.70 -2.34
CA LEU A 372 17.43 -11.65 -2.28
C LEU A 372 16.81 -13.05 -2.41
N LEU A 373 17.26 -13.85 -3.39
CA LEU A 373 16.74 -15.19 -3.62
C LEU A 373 16.94 -16.09 -2.39
N THR A 374 18.12 -16.05 -1.78
CA THR A 374 18.45 -16.85 -0.58
C THR A 374 17.49 -16.55 0.58
N HIS A 375 17.16 -15.27 0.80
CA HIS A 375 16.23 -14.87 1.86
C HIS A 375 14.79 -15.26 1.52
N ALA A 376 14.35 -15.03 0.28
CA ALA A 376 13.00 -15.37 -0.16
C ALA A 376 12.72 -16.88 -0.09
N GLU A 377 13.71 -17.72 -0.40
CA GLU A 377 13.61 -19.18 -0.26
C GLU A 377 13.55 -19.63 1.19
N ALA A 378 14.42 -19.08 2.05
CA ALA A 378 14.46 -19.43 3.46
C ALA A 378 13.14 -19.11 4.19
N GLU A 379 12.45 -18.06 3.75
CA GLU A 379 11.19 -17.57 4.32
C GLU A 379 9.93 -18.09 3.58
N GLY A 380 10.10 -18.88 2.51
CA GLY A 380 8.98 -19.46 1.77
C GLY A 380 8.14 -18.45 0.97
N ARG A 381 8.72 -17.30 0.58
CA ARG A 381 8.04 -16.24 -0.18
C ARG A 381 8.09 -16.52 -1.67
N MET A 382 7.21 -17.42 -2.12
CA MET A 382 7.19 -17.97 -3.48
C MET A 382 7.03 -16.89 -4.56
N ARG A 383 6.20 -15.86 -4.31
CA ARG A 383 6.04 -14.71 -5.22
C ARG A 383 7.38 -14.08 -5.56
N SER A 384 8.11 -13.71 -4.51
CA SER A 384 9.44 -13.13 -4.59
C SER A 384 10.44 -14.04 -5.28
N VAL A 385 10.43 -15.34 -4.95
CA VAL A 385 11.30 -16.33 -5.61
C VAL A 385 11.09 -16.32 -7.13
N ILE A 386 9.84 -16.32 -7.61
CA ILE A 386 9.54 -16.30 -9.05
C ILE A 386 9.99 -14.97 -9.68
N ASP A 387 9.65 -13.82 -9.07
CA ASP A 387 10.05 -12.48 -9.55
C ASP A 387 11.59 -12.36 -9.68
N ILE A 388 12.32 -12.83 -8.65
CA ILE A 388 13.79 -12.77 -8.60
C ILE A 388 14.40 -13.70 -9.66
N LEU A 389 13.89 -14.93 -9.82
CA LEU A 389 14.40 -15.87 -10.83
C LEU A 389 14.20 -15.36 -12.26
N VAL A 390 13.06 -14.72 -12.54
CA VAL A 390 12.79 -14.10 -13.85
C VAL A 390 13.74 -12.91 -14.10
N CYS A 391 14.01 -12.13 -13.06
CA CYS A 391 14.99 -11.05 -13.14
C CYS A 391 16.41 -11.61 -13.38
N GLN A 392 16.84 -12.63 -12.63
CA GLN A 392 18.13 -13.30 -12.80
C GLN A 392 18.29 -13.85 -14.21
N ALA A 393 17.27 -14.50 -14.77
CA ALA A 393 17.30 -15.00 -16.14
C ALA A 393 17.59 -13.88 -17.15
N SER A 394 16.96 -12.72 -16.96
CA SER A 394 17.18 -11.55 -17.82
C SER A 394 18.59 -10.97 -17.66
N VAL A 395 19.11 -10.91 -16.44
CA VAL A 395 20.48 -10.43 -16.16
C VAL A 395 21.52 -11.38 -16.75
N PHE A 396 21.42 -12.68 -16.51
CA PHE A 396 22.34 -13.68 -17.06
C PHE A 396 22.33 -13.68 -18.59
N GLN A 397 21.14 -13.55 -19.21
CA GLN A 397 21.05 -13.43 -20.67
C GLN A 397 21.81 -12.19 -21.18
N SER A 398 21.71 -11.06 -20.49
CA SER A 398 22.45 -9.85 -20.87
C SER A 398 23.97 -9.97 -20.71
N GLN A 399 24.44 -10.88 -19.84
CA GLN A 399 25.85 -11.21 -19.64
C GLN A 399 26.36 -12.27 -20.63
N GLY A 400 25.48 -12.90 -21.41
CA GLY A 400 25.83 -14.05 -22.27
C GLY A 400 25.94 -15.39 -21.53
N GLU A 401 25.47 -15.44 -20.29
CA GLU A 401 25.46 -16.64 -19.44
C GLU A 401 24.21 -17.50 -19.74
N ASP A 402 24.11 -18.01 -20.98
CA ASP A 402 22.89 -18.64 -21.50
C ASP A 402 22.41 -19.84 -20.67
N ILE A 403 23.32 -20.64 -20.13
CA ILE A 403 22.99 -21.82 -19.32
C ILE A 403 22.34 -21.37 -18.01
N HIS A 404 22.95 -20.41 -17.31
CA HIS A 404 22.40 -19.86 -16.06
C HIS A 404 21.06 -19.16 -16.30
N ALA A 405 20.92 -18.44 -17.42
CA ALA A 405 19.67 -17.80 -17.81
C ALA A 405 18.53 -18.81 -18.03
N GLN A 406 18.80 -19.90 -18.76
CA GLN A 406 17.84 -20.96 -19.02
C GLN A 406 17.45 -21.72 -17.75
N GLN A 407 18.42 -22.02 -16.87
CA GLN A 407 18.17 -22.70 -15.60
C GLN A 407 17.29 -21.87 -14.66
N ALA A 408 17.61 -20.58 -14.51
CA ALA A 408 16.82 -19.66 -13.69
C ALA A 408 15.39 -19.53 -14.22
N LEU A 409 15.22 -19.35 -15.53
CA LEU A 409 13.91 -19.21 -16.14
C LEU A 409 13.07 -20.50 -16.08
N LEU A 410 13.68 -21.65 -16.35
CA LEU A 410 12.98 -22.94 -16.27
C LEU A 410 12.48 -23.20 -14.85
N ARG A 411 13.30 -22.88 -13.84
CA ARG A 411 12.90 -22.98 -12.44
C ARG A 411 11.72 -22.05 -12.12
N ALA A 412 11.75 -20.81 -12.58
CA ALA A 412 10.63 -19.88 -12.41
C ALA A 412 9.34 -20.43 -13.06
N VAL A 413 9.43 -20.96 -14.28
CA VAL A 413 8.31 -21.54 -15.02
C VAL A 413 7.69 -22.73 -14.27
N VAL A 414 8.51 -23.62 -13.71
CA VAL A 414 8.04 -24.78 -12.94
C VAL A 414 7.28 -24.35 -11.69
N LEU A 415 7.76 -23.33 -10.98
CA LEU A 415 7.10 -22.81 -9.78
C LEU A 415 5.82 -22.03 -10.09
N ALA A 416 5.80 -21.31 -11.22
CA ALA A 416 4.69 -20.47 -11.66
C ALA A 416 3.52 -21.25 -12.27
N ALA A 417 3.79 -22.33 -12.99
CA ALA A 417 2.79 -23.02 -13.81
C ALA A 417 1.57 -23.56 -13.04
N PRO A 418 1.70 -24.17 -11.84
CA PRO A 418 0.56 -24.74 -11.11
C PRO A 418 -0.52 -23.71 -10.73
N GLU A 419 -0.10 -22.47 -10.50
CA GLU A 419 -0.94 -21.40 -9.96
C GLU A 419 -1.21 -20.29 -10.99
N GLY A 420 -0.64 -20.43 -12.20
CA GLY A 420 -0.96 -19.59 -13.36
C GLY A 420 -0.32 -18.21 -13.36
N TRP A 421 0.90 -18.06 -12.85
CA TRP A 421 1.57 -16.75 -12.75
C TRP A 421 2.03 -16.21 -14.12
N LEU A 422 1.21 -15.41 -14.79
CA LEU A 422 1.49 -14.98 -16.17
C LEU A 422 2.27 -13.65 -16.24
N ARG A 423 1.84 -12.62 -15.50
CA ARG A 423 2.39 -11.25 -15.67
C ARG A 423 3.87 -11.13 -15.38
N VAL A 424 4.38 -11.85 -14.38
CA VAL A 424 5.80 -11.83 -14.03
C VAL A 424 6.71 -12.10 -15.25
N PHE A 425 6.28 -12.97 -16.17
CA PHE A 425 6.99 -13.24 -17.42
C PHE A 425 6.62 -12.26 -18.54
N ILE A 426 5.33 -11.95 -18.69
CA ILE A 426 4.82 -11.09 -19.78
C ILE A 426 5.42 -9.69 -19.69
N ASP A 427 5.53 -9.15 -18.47
CA ASP A 427 6.06 -7.80 -18.20
C ASP A 427 7.50 -7.62 -18.68
N GLN A 428 8.29 -8.69 -18.74
CA GLN A 428 9.69 -8.63 -19.18
C GLN A 428 9.82 -8.52 -20.70
N GLY A 429 8.84 -8.99 -21.48
CA GLY A 429 8.81 -8.83 -22.93
C GLY A 429 9.81 -9.69 -23.72
N GLU A 430 10.61 -9.05 -24.59
CA GLU A 430 11.51 -9.72 -25.57
C GLU A 430 12.52 -10.70 -24.95
N PRO A 431 13.27 -10.33 -23.90
CA PRO A 431 14.34 -11.17 -23.38
C PRO A 431 13.81 -12.54 -22.93
N ILE A 432 12.73 -12.53 -22.13
CA ILE A 432 12.07 -13.74 -21.65
C ILE A 432 11.43 -14.53 -22.79
N ARG A 433 10.79 -13.89 -23.80
CA ARG A 433 10.27 -14.63 -24.97
C ARG A 433 11.36 -15.42 -25.67
N THR A 434 12.52 -14.80 -25.88
CA THR A 434 13.65 -15.44 -26.57
C THR A 434 14.14 -16.66 -25.78
N LEU A 435 14.30 -16.53 -24.47
CA LEU A 435 14.67 -17.65 -23.61
C LEU A 435 13.62 -18.76 -23.61
N LEU A 436 12.32 -18.42 -23.51
CA LEU A 436 11.22 -19.41 -23.58
C LEU A 436 11.23 -20.18 -24.91
N CYS A 437 11.52 -19.51 -26.03
CA CYS A 437 11.68 -20.17 -27.33
C CYS A 437 12.86 -21.16 -27.34
N THR A 438 14.00 -20.78 -26.76
CA THR A 438 15.18 -21.64 -26.65
C THR A 438 14.89 -22.87 -25.80
N ILE A 439 14.30 -22.67 -24.61
CA ILE A 439 13.91 -23.75 -23.70
C ILE A 439 12.92 -24.70 -24.42
N ARG A 440 11.89 -24.15 -25.07
CA ARG A 440 10.92 -24.96 -25.84
C ARG A 440 11.60 -25.79 -26.93
N ALA A 441 12.57 -25.23 -27.66
CA ALA A 441 13.28 -25.94 -28.72
C ALA A 441 14.19 -27.05 -28.18
N GLN A 442 14.91 -26.80 -27.09
CA GLN A 442 15.82 -27.77 -26.46
C GLN A 442 15.06 -28.96 -25.85
N HIS A 443 13.90 -28.71 -25.24
CA HIS A 443 13.13 -29.73 -24.54
C HIS A 443 11.97 -30.32 -25.36
N ALA A 444 11.83 -29.93 -26.64
CA ALA A 444 10.81 -30.48 -27.55
C ALA A 444 10.86 -32.02 -27.66
N ASN A 445 12.04 -32.61 -27.40
CA ASN A 445 12.30 -34.04 -27.52
C ASN A 445 12.57 -34.74 -26.17
N ASP A 446 12.45 -34.05 -25.03
CA ASP A 446 12.68 -34.63 -23.69
C ASP A 446 11.33 -34.92 -22.98
N PRO A 447 10.87 -36.19 -22.98
CA PRO A 447 9.60 -36.57 -22.37
C PRO A 447 9.58 -36.55 -20.83
N SER A 448 10.70 -36.28 -20.15
CA SER A 448 10.82 -36.44 -18.69
C SER A 448 10.60 -35.15 -17.87
N VAL A 449 10.86 -33.96 -18.44
CA VAL A 449 10.78 -32.66 -17.73
C VAL A 449 9.70 -31.74 -18.30
N PHE A 450 9.43 -31.82 -19.60
CA PHE A 450 8.63 -30.82 -20.32
C PHE A 450 7.11 -31.04 -20.49
N PRO A 451 6.49 -32.23 -20.23
CA PRO A 451 5.06 -32.40 -20.47
C PRO A 451 4.15 -31.52 -19.60
N GLN A 452 4.57 -31.19 -18.36
CA GLN A 452 3.72 -30.48 -17.40
C GLN A 452 3.74 -28.95 -17.61
N VAL A 453 4.86 -28.38 -18.08
CA VAL A 453 5.02 -26.92 -18.24
C VAL A 453 4.84 -26.43 -19.68
N SER A 454 4.87 -27.33 -20.67
CA SER A 454 4.69 -26.97 -22.09
C SER A 454 3.41 -26.16 -22.39
N PRO A 455 2.22 -26.52 -21.84
CA PRO A 455 1.01 -25.71 -22.05
C PRO A 455 1.17 -24.28 -21.52
N PHE A 456 1.80 -24.14 -20.36
CA PHE A 456 2.04 -22.84 -19.73
C PHE A 456 3.03 -21.99 -20.53
N VAL A 457 4.14 -22.58 -20.97
CA VAL A 457 5.14 -21.92 -21.85
C VAL A 457 4.51 -21.47 -23.17
N ASN A 458 3.65 -22.28 -23.79
CA ASN A 458 2.96 -21.91 -25.02
C ASN A 458 1.96 -20.77 -24.81
N THR A 459 1.24 -20.76 -23.68
CA THR A 459 0.38 -19.65 -23.28
C THR A 459 1.20 -18.37 -23.11
N LEU A 460 2.32 -18.41 -22.38
CA LEU A 460 3.21 -17.26 -22.20
C LEU A 460 3.70 -16.70 -23.54
N LEU A 461 4.22 -17.55 -24.43
CA LEU A 461 4.69 -17.14 -25.76
C LEU A 461 3.57 -16.45 -26.55
N THR A 462 2.37 -17.04 -26.55
CA THR A 462 1.20 -16.49 -27.26
C THR A 462 0.79 -15.12 -26.70
N LEU A 463 0.76 -14.96 -25.38
CA LEU A 463 0.37 -13.71 -24.73
C LEU A 463 1.42 -12.61 -24.95
N ILE A 464 2.71 -12.93 -24.84
CA ILE A 464 3.80 -11.99 -25.13
C ILE A 464 3.73 -11.53 -26.59
N GLU A 465 3.43 -12.42 -27.54
CA GLU A 465 3.25 -12.06 -28.95
C GLU A 465 2.01 -11.19 -29.20
N ARG A 466 0.91 -11.41 -28.48
CA ARG A 466 -0.33 -10.62 -28.63
C ARG A 466 -0.23 -9.22 -28.06
N GLU A 467 0.46 -9.05 -26.94
CA GLU A 467 0.71 -7.74 -26.34
C GLU A 467 1.80 -6.94 -27.10
N ARG A 468 2.24 -7.45 -28.26
CA ARG A 468 3.13 -6.78 -29.21
C ARG A 468 2.45 -6.34 -30.51
N PRO A 469 1.61 -5.31 -30.48
CA PRO A 469 1.56 -4.38 -31.58
C PRO A 469 2.32 -3.12 -31.16
N ASP A 470 3.49 -2.90 -31.76
CA ASP A 470 4.09 -1.57 -31.87
C ASP A 470 4.06 -0.68 -30.62
N ARG A 471 4.82 -1.03 -29.57
CA ARG A 471 5.03 -0.08 -28.46
C ARG A 471 5.74 1.22 -28.88
N PHE A 472 6.25 1.33 -30.12
CA PHE A 472 6.76 2.60 -30.70
C PHE A 472 6.74 2.69 -32.25
N SER A 473 5.79 2.09 -32.98
CA SER A 473 5.61 2.43 -34.41
C SER A 473 4.40 3.34 -34.60
N PRO A 474 4.53 4.48 -35.32
CA PRO A 474 3.37 5.25 -35.73
C PRO A 474 2.63 4.46 -36.81
N GLN A 475 1.57 3.73 -36.44
CA GLN A 475 0.74 3.05 -37.44
C GLN A 475 0.03 4.08 -38.35
N PRO A 476 -0.02 3.84 -39.67
CA PRO A 476 -0.80 4.65 -40.59
C PRO A 476 -2.29 4.50 -40.27
N SER A 477 -2.96 5.62 -40.03
CA SER A 477 -4.39 5.68 -39.76
C SER A 477 -5.21 5.03 -40.89
N ALA A 478 -5.87 3.90 -40.60
CA ALA A 478 -7.04 3.48 -41.36
C ALA A 478 -8.25 4.35 -40.93
N PRO A 479 -9.10 4.80 -41.86
CA PRO A 479 -10.04 5.87 -41.63
C PRO A 479 -11.16 5.43 -40.69
N HIS A 480 -11.22 6.00 -39.49
CA HIS A 480 -12.39 5.92 -38.62
C HIS A 480 -13.27 7.17 -38.81
N PRO A 481 -14.60 7.01 -38.79
CA PRO A 481 -15.54 8.08 -39.09
C PRO A 481 -15.48 9.16 -38.01
N LYS A 482 -15.49 10.41 -38.47
CA LYS A 482 -15.40 11.64 -37.69
C LYS A 482 -16.41 11.65 -36.53
N SER A 483 -15.91 11.56 -35.31
CA SER A 483 -16.52 12.18 -34.13
C SER A 483 -15.46 13.00 -33.42
N THR A 484 -15.55 14.31 -33.63
CA THR A 484 -14.68 15.34 -33.05
C THR A 484 -15.04 15.56 -31.58
N THR A 485 -14.12 15.23 -30.68
CA THR A 485 -13.75 16.04 -29.50
C THR A 485 -12.50 15.44 -28.87
N SER A 486 -11.33 15.90 -29.31
CA SER A 486 -10.08 15.66 -28.56
C SER A 486 -10.18 16.38 -27.20
N PRO A 487 -9.81 15.72 -26.09
CA PRO A 487 -9.82 16.37 -24.77
C PRO A 487 -8.82 17.52 -24.74
N VAL A 488 -9.28 18.70 -24.33
CA VAL A 488 -8.41 19.87 -24.13
C VAL A 488 -7.70 19.72 -22.78
N PHE A 489 -6.38 19.51 -22.80
CA PHE A 489 -5.57 19.39 -21.59
C PHE A 489 -5.04 20.75 -21.12
N LEU A 490 -5.52 21.19 -19.95
CA LEU A 490 -4.96 22.32 -19.21
C LEU A 490 -4.02 21.83 -18.11
N THR A 491 -2.84 22.47 -18.02
CA THR A 491 -1.89 22.27 -16.91
C THR A 491 -2.53 22.68 -15.58
N THR A 492 -1.99 22.20 -14.46
CA THR A 492 -2.50 22.52 -13.10
C THR A 492 -2.62 24.03 -12.90
N ARG A 493 -1.60 24.79 -13.32
CA ARG A 493 -1.59 26.25 -13.17
C ARG A 493 -2.60 26.96 -14.06
N GLU A 494 -2.82 26.45 -15.27
CA GLU A 494 -3.87 26.96 -16.16
C GLU A 494 -5.28 26.65 -15.62
N ARG A 495 -5.46 25.50 -14.97
CA ARG A 495 -6.74 25.10 -14.35
C ARG A 495 -7.07 25.95 -13.13
N GLU A 496 -6.08 26.23 -12.27
CA GLU A 496 -6.21 27.16 -11.14
C GLU A 496 -6.58 28.57 -11.62
N VAL A 497 -5.88 29.09 -12.64
CA VAL A 497 -6.19 30.40 -13.24
C VAL A 497 -7.61 30.38 -13.84
N LEU A 498 -8.02 29.32 -14.53
CA LEU A 498 -9.35 29.19 -15.11
C LEU A 498 -10.46 29.15 -14.04
N HIS A 499 -10.23 28.48 -12.91
CA HIS A 499 -11.18 28.43 -11.79
C HIS A 499 -11.38 29.81 -11.15
N LEU A 500 -10.27 30.52 -10.87
CA LEU A 500 -10.33 31.89 -10.34
C LEU A 500 -10.96 32.88 -11.35
N VAL A 501 -10.80 32.61 -12.64
CA VAL A 501 -11.49 33.36 -13.71
C VAL A 501 -12.99 33.14 -13.67
N ALA A 502 -13.44 31.89 -13.47
CA ALA A 502 -14.84 31.51 -13.37
C ALA A 502 -15.54 32.11 -12.14
N LEU A 503 -14.78 32.35 -11.07
CA LEU A 503 -15.24 33.07 -9.87
C LEU A 503 -15.35 34.60 -10.07
N GLY A 504 -15.01 35.11 -11.26
CA GLY A 504 -15.16 36.53 -11.60
C GLY A 504 -14.01 37.45 -11.13
N LEU A 505 -12.90 36.89 -10.63
CA LEU A 505 -11.79 37.67 -10.09
C LEU A 505 -11.00 38.44 -11.17
N SER A 506 -10.59 39.68 -10.89
CA SER A 506 -9.75 40.45 -11.81
C SER A 506 -8.33 39.87 -11.90
N ASN A 507 -7.59 40.15 -12.98
CA ASN A 507 -6.21 39.65 -13.13
C ASN A 507 -5.27 40.11 -12.01
N GLN A 508 -5.55 41.25 -11.36
CA GLN A 508 -4.81 41.74 -10.19
C GLN A 508 -5.10 40.88 -8.96
N HIS A 509 -6.37 40.54 -8.71
CA HIS A 509 -6.74 39.66 -7.61
C HIS A 509 -6.23 38.22 -7.82
N ILE A 510 -6.31 37.70 -9.05
CA ILE A 510 -5.75 36.38 -9.38
C ILE A 510 -4.22 36.36 -9.14
N ALA A 511 -3.52 37.42 -9.53
CA ALA A 511 -2.08 37.53 -9.32
C ALA A 511 -1.72 37.55 -7.82
N HIS A 512 -2.52 38.23 -7.01
CA HIS A 512 -2.38 38.25 -5.56
C HIS A 512 -2.65 36.87 -4.93
N GLU A 513 -3.77 36.24 -5.27
CA GLU A 513 -4.18 34.92 -4.75
C GLU A 513 -3.16 33.83 -5.07
N LEU A 514 -2.58 33.91 -6.28
CA LEU A 514 -1.62 32.94 -6.77
C LEU A 514 -0.15 33.30 -6.46
N VAL A 515 0.09 34.44 -5.78
CA VAL A 515 1.43 34.99 -5.46
C VAL A 515 2.35 35.05 -6.68
N VAL A 516 1.88 35.67 -7.77
CA VAL A 516 2.61 35.85 -9.03
C VAL A 516 2.43 37.26 -9.61
N ALA A 517 3.23 37.65 -10.60
CA ALA A 517 3.04 38.89 -11.32
C ALA A 517 1.78 38.87 -12.22
N VAL A 518 1.13 40.02 -12.41
CA VAL A 518 -0.04 40.18 -13.30
C VAL A 518 0.29 39.80 -14.75
N SER A 519 1.55 39.98 -15.18
CA SER A 519 2.05 39.53 -16.49
C SER A 519 1.99 38.00 -16.64
N THR A 520 2.29 37.25 -15.58
CA THR A 520 2.23 35.78 -15.55
C THR A 520 0.79 35.29 -15.68
N VAL A 521 -0.17 35.95 -15.01
CA VAL A 521 -1.60 35.65 -15.17
C VAL A 521 -2.07 35.90 -16.59
N LYS A 522 -1.67 37.03 -17.21
CA LYS A 522 -1.97 37.32 -18.62
C LYS A 522 -1.39 36.28 -19.57
N TRP A 523 -0.20 35.76 -19.27
CA TRP A 523 0.42 34.69 -20.03
C TRP A 523 -0.40 33.39 -19.95
N HIS A 524 -0.79 32.96 -18.75
CA HIS A 524 -1.65 31.78 -18.58
C HIS A 524 -3.01 31.92 -19.28
N LEU A 525 -3.65 33.09 -19.18
CA LEU A 525 -4.90 33.37 -19.90
C LEU A 525 -4.75 33.23 -21.41
N LYS A 526 -3.63 33.66 -21.97
CA LYS A 526 -3.34 33.50 -23.41
C LYS A 526 -3.18 32.02 -23.76
N GLN A 527 -2.46 31.24 -22.95
CA GLN A 527 -2.29 29.80 -23.18
C GLN A 527 -3.63 29.04 -23.07
N ILE A 528 -4.46 29.38 -22.08
CA ILE A 528 -5.80 28.80 -21.91
C ILE A 528 -6.68 29.15 -23.12
N SER A 529 -6.70 30.41 -23.57
CA SER A 529 -7.45 30.82 -24.76
C SER A 529 -7.02 30.06 -26.02
N THR A 530 -5.72 29.84 -26.20
CA THR A 530 -5.18 29.05 -27.32
C THR A 530 -5.60 27.59 -27.23
N LYS A 531 -5.51 26.98 -26.04
CA LYS A 531 -5.89 25.56 -25.84
C LYS A 531 -7.39 25.32 -25.96
N LEU A 532 -8.22 26.26 -25.52
CA LEU A 532 -9.68 26.18 -25.63
C LEU A 532 -10.22 26.71 -26.98
N ALA A 533 -9.36 27.26 -27.84
CA ALA A 533 -9.71 27.89 -29.12
C ALA A 533 -10.79 28.99 -28.99
N VAL A 534 -10.62 29.89 -28.01
CA VAL A 534 -11.54 30.99 -27.69
C VAL A 534 -10.86 32.35 -27.73
N HIS A 535 -11.63 33.42 -27.93
CA HIS A 535 -11.08 34.77 -28.12
C HIS A 535 -11.38 35.74 -26.98
N ASN A 536 -12.33 35.43 -26.11
CA ASN A 536 -12.64 36.28 -24.96
C ASN A 536 -12.91 35.49 -23.68
N ARG A 537 -12.82 36.18 -22.55
CA ARG A 537 -12.93 35.61 -21.20
C ARG A 537 -14.28 34.94 -20.94
N ILE A 538 -15.36 35.46 -21.53
CA ILE A 538 -16.71 34.89 -21.37
C ILE A 538 -16.80 33.56 -22.15
N GLN A 539 -16.30 33.54 -23.39
CA GLN A 539 -16.20 32.32 -24.20
C GLN A 539 -15.31 31.26 -23.55
N MET A 540 -14.22 31.67 -22.88
CA MET A 540 -13.35 30.77 -22.12
C MET A 540 -14.11 30.04 -21.01
N ILE A 541 -14.92 30.75 -20.22
CA ILE A 541 -15.72 30.16 -19.14
C ILE A 541 -16.83 29.27 -19.72
N ALA A 542 -17.53 29.72 -20.75
CA ALA A 542 -18.58 28.94 -21.40
C ALA A 542 -18.04 27.63 -21.97
N ARG A 543 -16.95 27.71 -22.75
CA ARG A 543 -16.30 26.55 -23.35
C ARG A 543 -15.75 25.59 -22.31
N ALA A 544 -15.20 26.09 -21.21
CA ALA A 544 -14.70 25.26 -20.13
C ALA A 544 -15.81 24.49 -19.39
N ARG A 545 -17.01 25.08 -19.23
CA ARG A 545 -18.18 24.37 -18.68
C ARG A 545 -18.70 23.30 -19.64
N ASP A 546 -18.76 23.61 -20.94
CA ASP A 546 -19.24 22.67 -21.96
C ASP A 546 -18.38 21.40 -22.06
N ILE A 547 -17.10 21.48 -21.69
CA ILE A 547 -16.17 20.34 -21.70
C ILE A 547 -15.77 19.86 -20.30
N HIS A 548 -16.56 20.22 -19.28
CA HIS A 548 -16.43 19.76 -17.88
C HIS A 548 -15.07 20.04 -17.21
N LEU A 549 -14.45 21.19 -17.52
CA LEU A 549 -13.22 21.68 -16.86
C LEU A 549 -13.50 22.65 -15.69
N LEU A 550 -14.76 23.05 -15.49
CA LEU A 550 -15.24 23.97 -14.45
C LEU A 550 -16.49 23.44 -13.75
#